data_AF-A0A966YSH6-F1
#
_entry.id   AF-A0A966YSH6-F1
#
_cell.length_a   1.000
_cell.length_b   1.000
_cell.length_c   1.000
_cell.angle_alpha   90.00
_cell.angle_beta   90.00
_cell.angle_gamma   90.00
#
_symmetry.space_group_name_H-M   'P 1'
#
loop_
_entity.id
_entity.type
_entity.pdbx_description
1 polymer ?
#
loop_
_entity_poly.entity_id
_entity_poly.type
_entity_poly.pdbx_seq_one_letter_code
_entity_poly.pdbx_strand_id
1 'polypeptide(L)'
;MINGTQAEINATLASITYTALSGFTGNDTLRIATTDGAGLSDIDTVPITVAADNRSLVVTGTRVNEASPFLPFKVDGQAGQLVELTLGQTGSGTGHAAIGTDVSPNLEYYNGSAWVSYSGGAVSIPGSSGNSSLLVRVAVFQDTSYEQVETLQLTTVAGTLAVTANGSAVVTGTGSASSPLVIN
;
A
#
# COMPACT_ATOMS: atom_id res chain seq x y z
N MET A 1 9.03 -0.66 37.35
CA MET A 1 8.83 -1.76 38.32
C MET A 1 7.49 -1.48 38.98
N ILE A 2 6.51 -2.36 38.80
CA ILE A 2 5.20 -2.24 39.45
C ILE A 2 5.33 -2.96 40.79
N ASN A 3 5.09 -2.26 41.89
CA ASN A 3 5.15 -2.82 43.25
C ASN A 3 3.85 -2.46 43.99
N GLY A 4 3.33 -3.36 44.80
CA GLY A 4 2.10 -3.12 45.57
C GLY A 4 1.48 -4.42 46.08
N THR A 5 0.32 -4.29 46.70
CA THR A 5 -0.56 -5.43 47.01
C THR A 5 -0.97 -6.17 45.73
N GLN A 6 -1.42 -7.41 45.86
CA GLN A 6 -1.98 -8.17 44.73
C GLN A 6 -3.09 -7.38 44.00
N ALA A 7 -3.92 -6.65 44.73
CA ALA A 7 -4.99 -5.85 44.15
C ALA A 7 -4.46 -4.69 43.29
N GLU A 8 -3.43 -3.99 43.75
CA GLU A 8 -2.80 -2.88 43.02
C GLU A 8 -2.03 -3.36 41.78
N ILE A 9 -1.35 -4.52 41.89
CA ILE A 9 -0.68 -5.16 40.76
C ILE A 9 -1.70 -5.58 39.71
N ASN A 10 -2.79 -6.25 40.12
CA ASN A 10 -3.86 -6.66 39.21
C ASN A 10 -4.52 -5.45 38.52
N ALA A 11 -4.78 -4.38 39.27
CA ALA A 11 -5.33 -3.15 38.70
C ALA A 11 -4.37 -2.51 37.68
N THR A 12 -3.06 -2.53 37.94
CA THR A 12 -2.06 -1.99 37.01
C THR A 12 -1.95 -2.85 35.75
N LEU A 13 -1.88 -4.17 35.87
CA LEU A 13 -1.84 -5.08 34.73
C LEU A 13 -3.08 -4.96 33.85
N ALA A 14 -4.26 -4.78 34.46
CA ALA A 14 -5.51 -4.55 33.75
C ALA A 14 -5.55 -3.22 32.97
N SER A 15 -4.65 -2.26 33.28
CA SER A 15 -4.55 -0.98 32.57
C SER A 15 -3.56 -0.98 31.39
N ILE A 16 -2.76 -2.04 31.24
CA ILE A 16 -1.74 -2.12 30.18
C ILE A 16 -2.44 -2.19 28.83
N THR A 17 -2.14 -1.23 27.96
CA THR A 17 -2.57 -1.23 26.56
C THR A 17 -1.38 -1.55 25.67
N TYR A 18 -1.55 -2.53 24.79
CA TYR A 18 -0.62 -2.78 23.70
C TYR A 18 -1.10 -2.06 22.45
N THR A 19 -0.22 -1.31 21.79
CA THR A 19 -0.47 -0.71 20.49
C THR A 19 0.71 -1.07 19.60
N ALA A 20 0.46 -1.89 18.59
CA ALA A 20 1.48 -2.25 17.62
C ALA A 20 1.98 -0.99 16.90
N LEU A 21 3.25 -1.00 16.47
CA LEU A 21 3.73 0.00 15.52
C LEU A 21 2.85 -0.04 14.26
N SER A 22 2.62 1.13 13.66
CA SER A 22 1.83 1.22 12.42
C SER A 22 2.41 0.28 11.35
N GLY A 23 1.58 -0.56 10.77
CA GLY A 23 1.98 -1.56 9.76
C GLY A 23 2.65 -2.82 10.31
N PHE A 24 2.88 -2.94 11.62
CA PHE A 24 3.39 -4.18 12.20
C PHE A 24 2.34 -5.28 12.14
N THR A 25 2.76 -6.46 11.69
CA THR A 25 1.95 -7.69 11.67
C THR A 25 2.85 -8.85 12.05
N GLY A 26 2.35 -9.77 12.88
CA GLY A 26 3.13 -10.90 13.36
C GLY A 26 3.02 -11.11 14.86
N ASN A 27 3.96 -11.89 15.40
CA ASN A 27 3.99 -12.22 16.81
C ASN A 27 4.82 -11.19 17.58
N ASP A 28 4.30 -10.77 18.73
CA ASP A 28 4.99 -10.00 19.75
C ASP A 28 4.82 -10.68 21.11
N THR A 29 5.51 -10.21 22.14
CA THR A 29 5.49 -10.81 23.47
C THR A 29 5.55 -9.75 24.56
N LEU A 30 4.54 -9.74 25.42
CA LEU A 30 4.62 -9.04 26.69
C LEU A 30 5.42 -9.91 27.67
N ARG A 31 6.54 -9.38 28.17
CA ARG A 31 7.36 -10.02 29.20
C ARG A 31 7.09 -9.40 30.55
N ILE A 32 6.66 -10.21 31.51
CA ILE A 32 6.37 -9.81 32.89
C ILE A 32 7.43 -10.44 33.78
N ALA A 33 8.22 -9.62 34.46
CA ALA A 33 9.18 -10.08 35.44
C ALA A 33 8.68 -9.73 36.84
N THR A 34 8.56 -10.72 37.72
CA THR A 34 8.26 -10.52 39.14
C THR A 34 9.52 -10.76 39.95
N THR A 35 9.65 -10.07 41.08
CA THR A 35 10.73 -10.31 42.04
C THR A 35 10.18 -10.11 43.45
N ASP A 36 10.39 -11.08 44.33
CA ASP A 36 9.93 -10.99 45.71
C ASP A 36 10.91 -10.20 46.60
N GLY A 37 10.52 -9.99 47.87
CA GLY A 37 11.37 -9.31 48.85
C GLY A 37 12.65 -10.06 49.23
N ALA A 38 12.78 -11.33 48.85
CA ALA A 38 13.99 -12.14 49.03
C ALA A 38 14.92 -12.09 47.80
N GLY A 39 14.50 -11.43 46.72
CA GLY A 39 15.26 -11.29 45.48
C GLY A 39 15.10 -12.46 44.51
N LEU A 40 14.14 -13.37 44.74
CA LEU A 40 13.81 -14.42 43.79
C LEU A 40 12.96 -13.84 42.67
N SER A 41 13.31 -14.16 41.42
CA SER A 41 12.65 -13.62 40.24
C SER A 41 12.00 -14.71 39.39
N ASP A 42 10.84 -14.39 38.83
CA ASP A 42 10.16 -15.22 37.83
C ASP A 42 9.81 -14.38 36.59
N ILE A 43 9.76 -15.01 35.42
CA ILE A 43 9.42 -14.35 34.15
C ILE A 43 8.29 -15.11 33.46
N ASP A 44 7.15 -14.45 33.36
CA ASP A 44 6.03 -14.88 32.53
C ASP A 44 6.05 -14.16 31.19
N THR A 45 5.58 -14.85 30.15
CA THR A 45 5.39 -14.27 28.82
C THR A 45 3.97 -14.45 28.34
N VAL A 46 3.38 -13.38 27.81
CA VAL A 46 2.08 -13.41 27.14
C VAL A 46 2.31 -13.18 25.65
N PRO A 47 2.03 -14.17 24.78
CA PRO A 47 2.13 -13.99 23.35
C PRO A 47 1.04 -13.04 22.86
N ILE A 48 1.40 -12.15 21.93
CA ILE A 48 0.49 -11.24 21.25
C ILE A 48 0.59 -11.54 19.76
N THR A 49 -0.56 -11.71 19.09
CA THR A 49 -0.60 -11.86 17.64
C THR A 49 -1.28 -10.64 17.03
N VAL A 50 -0.54 -9.90 16.21
CA VAL A 50 -1.05 -8.79 15.42
C VAL A 50 -1.40 -9.30 14.04
N ALA A 51 -2.70 -9.39 13.77
CA ALA A 51 -3.21 -9.84 12.49
C ALA A 51 -2.82 -8.88 11.36
N ALA A 52 -2.56 -9.43 10.18
CA ALA A 52 -2.35 -8.62 8.99
C ALA A 52 -3.63 -7.88 8.59
N ASP A 53 -3.44 -6.71 7.99
CA ASP A 53 -4.55 -5.93 7.46
C ASP A 53 -5.23 -6.68 6.31
N ASN A 54 -6.45 -7.14 6.56
CA ASN A 54 -7.24 -7.91 5.60
C ASN A 54 -8.37 -7.10 4.95
N ARG A 55 -8.34 -5.77 5.08
CA ARG A 55 -9.32 -4.90 4.46
C ARG A 55 -9.21 -4.99 2.93
N SER A 56 -10.37 -5.07 2.28
CA SER A 56 -10.44 -5.26 0.82
C SER A 56 -9.75 -4.14 0.05
N LEU A 57 -9.18 -4.50 -1.09
CA LEU A 57 -8.58 -3.57 -2.06
C LEU A 57 -9.11 -3.85 -3.45
N VAL A 58 -9.26 -2.79 -4.25
CA VAL A 58 -9.54 -2.87 -5.69
C VAL A 58 -8.61 -1.92 -6.41
N VAL A 59 -7.96 -2.39 -7.48
CA VAL A 59 -7.12 -1.54 -8.33
C VAL A 59 -7.80 -1.41 -9.69
N THR A 60 -7.98 -0.18 -10.13
CA THR A 60 -8.54 0.15 -11.45
C THR A 60 -7.53 0.98 -12.24
N GLY A 61 -7.18 0.53 -13.44
CA GLY A 61 -6.37 1.31 -14.38
C GLY A 61 -7.24 2.13 -15.33
N THR A 62 -6.63 3.14 -15.94
CA THR A 62 -7.27 3.98 -16.97
C THR A 62 -6.82 3.59 -18.38
N ARG A 63 -7.38 4.26 -19.39
CA ARG A 63 -6.95 4.17 -20.78
C ARG A 63 -6.49 5.55 -21.24
N VAL A 64 -5.28 5.64 -21.73
CA VAL A 64 -4.68 6.86 -22.28
C VAL A 64 -4.03 6.58 -23.61
N ASN A 65 -3.73 7.62 -24.37
CA ASN A 65 -2.76 7.53 -25.46
C ASN A 65 -1.40 8.06 -24.97
N GLU A 66 -0.33 7.79 -25.72
CA GLU A 66 1.01 8.25 -25.34
C GLU A 66 1.17 9.77 -25.38
N ALA A 67 0.23 10.51 -25.99
CA ALA A 67 0.23 11.97 -25.90
C ALA A 67 -0.13 12.47 -24.49
N SER A 68 -0.63 11.58 -23.63
CA SER A 68 -0.95 11.88 -22.24
C SER A 68 0.34 11.93 -21.41
N PRO A 69 0.51 12.91 -20.51
CA PRO A 69 1.72 12.99 -19.70
C PRO A 69 1.84 11.86 -18.68
N PHE A 70 0.70 11.28 -18.27
CA PHE A 70 0.64 10.25 -17.23
C PHE A 70 -0.42 9.20 -17.55
N LEU A 71 -0.21 8.00 -16.99
CA LEU A 71 -1.17 6.90 -16.95
C LEU A 71 -1.63 6.68 -15.50
N PRO A 72 -2.85 7.15 -15.14
CA PRO A 72 -3.39 6.99 -13.79
C PRO A 72 -3.91 5.59 -13.49
N PHE A 73 -3.80 5.23 -12.22
CA PHE A 73 -4.46 4.12 -11.54
C PHE A 73 -5.18 4.64 -10.30
N LYS A 74 -6.21 3.93 -9.87
CA LYS A 74 -6.96 4.18 -8.64
C LYS A 74 -6.96 2.92 -7.78
N VAL A 75 -6.51 3.04 -6.55
CA VAL A 75 -6.55 1.98 -5.54
C VAL A 75 -7.66 2.33 -4.56
N ASP A 76 -8.78 1.61 -4.61
CA ASP A 76 -9.89 1.72 -3.68
C ASP A 76 -9.67 0.81 -2.46
N GLY A 77 -9.94 1.34 -1.27
CA GLY A 77 -9.79 0.65 0.01
C GLY A 77 -10.39 1.47 1.15
N GLN A 78 -9.81 1.36 2.34
CA GLN A 78 -10.20 2.19 3.49
C GLN A 78 -9.14 3.25 3.82
N ALA A 79 -9.59 4.40 4.31
CA ALA A 79 -8.73 5.43 4.84
C ALA A 79 -7.76 4.88 5.91
N GLY A 80 -6.50 5.29 5.86
CA GLY A 80 -5.45 4.82 6.77
C GLY A 80 -4.95 3.40 6.50
N GLN A 81 -5.44 2.73 5.44
CA GLN A 81 -4.93 1.43 5.03
C GLN A 81 -3.54 1.59 4.40
N LEU A 82 -2.59 0.80 4.90
CA LEU A 82 -1.21 0.78 4.40
C LEU A 82 -1.11 -0.20 3.23
N VAL A 83 -0.57 0.28 2.11
CA VAL A 83 -0.44 -0.48 0.87
C VAL A 83 0.95 -0.31 0.26
N GLU A 84 1.48 -1.39 -0.31
CA GLU A 84 2.68 -1.38 -1.14
C GLU A 84 2.30 -1.42 -2.62
N LEU A 85 3.06 -0.74 -3.47
CA LEU A 85 2.77 -0.57 -4.89
C LEU A 85 3.87 -1.20 -5.73
N THR A 86 3.50 -1.94 -6.77
CA THR A 86 4.45 -2.50 -7.72
C THR A 86 3.92 -2.31 -9.13
N LEU A 87 4.69 -1.58 -9.95
CA LEU A 87 4.42 -1.49 -11.39
C LEU A 87 4.97 -2.74 -12.07
N GLY A 88 4.18 -3.34 -12.95
CA GLY A 88 4.55 -4.53 -13.69
C GLY A 88 4.06 -4.48 -15.13
N GLN A 89 4.77 -5.20 -16.00
CA GLN A 89 4.30 -5.48 -17.35
C GLN A 89 3.28 -6.63 -17.31
N THR A 90 2.26 -6.58 -18.17
CA THR A 90 1.30 -7.68 -18.32
C THR A 90 1.86 -8.84 -19.16
N GLY A 91 3.02 -8.65 -19.80
CA GLY A 91 3.67 -9.61 -20.69
C GLY A 91 4.87 -8.98 -21.40
N SER A 92 5.26 -9.52 -22.54
CA SER A 92 6.40 -9.02 -23.34
C SER A 92 6.06 -9.01 -24.83
N GLY A 93 6.62 -8.05 -25.56
CA GLY A 93 6.36 -7.88 -26.99
C GLY A 93 5.02 -7.17 -27.26
N THR A 94 4.47 -7.40 -28.45
CA THR A 94 3.27 -6.69 -28.94
C THR A 94 2.09 -6.80 -27.98
N GLY A 95 1.46 -5.66 -27.64
CA GLY A 95 0.29 -5.60 -26.77
C GLY A 95 0.62 -5.41 -25.28
N HIS A 96 1.90 -5.27 -24.93
CA HIS A 96 2.38 -5.10 -23.57
C HIS A 96 3.32 -3.90 -23.48
N ALA A 97 2.97 -2.93 -22.65
CA ALA A 97 3.82 -1.77 -22.44
C ALA A 97 5.12 -2.20 -21.74
N ALA A 98 6.24 -1.75 -22.27
CA ALA A 98 7.59 -1.88 -21.73
C ALA A 98 7.92 -0.73 -20.77
N ILE A 99 8.24 -1.11 -19.53
CA ILE A 99 8.74 -0.17 -18.53
C ILE A 99 10.15 0.28 -18.94
N GLY A 100 10.36 1.59 -19.01
CA GLY A 100 11.58 2.22 -19.49
C GLY A 100 11.55 2.62 -20.97
N THR A 101 10.59 2.12 -21.75
CA THR A 101 10.38 2.51 -23.15
C THR A 101 9.09 3.31 -23.32
N ASP A 102 7.97 2.78 -22.84
CA ASP A 102 6.63 3.38 -23.06
C ASP A 102 6.17 4.15 -21.81
N VAL A 103 6.68 3.75 -20.64
CA VAL A 103 6.41 4.40 -19.36
C VAL A 103 7.66 4.48 -18.49
N SER A 104 7.71 5.47 -17.60
CA SER A 104 8.74 5.58 -16.58
C SER A 104 8.72 4.38 -15.60
N PRO A 105 9.87 3.93 -15.08
CA PRO A 105 9.89 2.96 -13.98
C PRO A 105 9.42 3.55 -12.64
N ASN A 106 9.32 4.88 -12.55
CA ASN A 106 9.02 5.59 -11.31
C ASN A 106 7.52 5.86 -11.19
N LEU A 107 6.92 5.33 -10.12
CA LEU A 107 5.57 5.64 -9.70
C LEU A 107 5.51 6.95 -8.89
N GLU A 108 4.40 7.65 -8.99
CA GLU A 108 4.00 8.70 -8.07
C GLU A 108 2.63 8.38 -7.48
N TYR A 109 2.38 8.82 -6.24
CA TYR A 109 1.07 8.71 -5.60
C TYR A 109 0.63 10.06 -5.03
N TYR A 110 -0.68 10.28 -4.98
CA TYR A 110 -1.24 11.48 -4.36
C TYR A 110 -1.42 11.26 -2.85
N ASN A 111 -0.65 11.96 -2.03
CA ASN A 111 -0.65 11.79 -0.57
C ASN A 111 -1.83 12.52 0.14
N GLY A 112 -2.79 13.04 -0.61
CA GLY A 112 -3.88 13.89 -0.13
C GLY A 112 -3.64 15.39 -0.32
N SER A 113 -2.40 15.82 -0.60
CA SER A 113 -2.05 17.23 -0.83
C SER A 113 -1.14 17.46 -2.04
N ALA A 114 -0.27 16.51 -2.36
CA ALA A 114 0.67 16.60 -3.46
C ALA A 114 0.93 15.22 -4.07
N TRP A 115 1.41 15.24 -5.31
CA TRP A 115 2.02 14.06 -5.93
C TRP A 115 3.43 13.88 -5.37
N VAL A 116 3.73 12.66 -4.92
CA VAL A 116 4.99 12.29 -4.30
C VAL A 116 5.54 11.06 -5.00
N SER A 117 6.85 11.03 -5.26
CA SER A 117 7.52 9.86 -5.81
C SER A 117 7.44 8.67 -4.86
N TYR A 118 7.09 7.50 -5.39
CA TYR A 118 7.07 6.26 -4.65
C TYR A 118 8.45 5.60 -4.68
N SER A 119 9.08 5.45 -3.51
CA SER A 119 10.42 4.88 -3.35
C SER A 119 10.41 3.47 -2.72
N GLY A 120 9.26 2.80 -2.70
CA GLY A 120 9.06 1.53 -2.01
C GLY A 120 8.50 1.67 -0.59
N GLY A 121 8.19 0.52 0.02
CA GLY A 121 7.54 0.44 1.34
C GLY A 121 6.05 0.79 1.32
N ALA A 122 5.43 0.74 2.50
CA ALA A 122 4.00 0.97 2.63
C ALA A 122 3.65 2.46 2.63
N VAL A 123 2.61 2.83 1.87
CA VAL A 123 2.00 4.16 1.85
C VAL A 123 0.54 4.09 2.30
N SER A 124 0.03 5.14 2.92
CA SER A 124 -1.36 5.17 3.40
C SER A 124 -2.32 5.60 2.30
N ILE A 125 -3.45 4.90 2.17
CA ILE A 125 -4.64 5.44 1.50
C ILE A 125 -5.09 6.70 2.28
N PRO A 126 -5.23 7.86 1.61
CA PRO A 126 -5.52 9.12 2.28
C PRO A 126 -6.92 9.14 2.90
N GLY A 127 -7.13 10.02 3.88
CA GLY A 127 -8.39 10.17 4.60
C GLY A 127 -8.29 9.70 6.05
N SER A 128 -9.30 10.06 6.84
CA SER A 128 -9.31 9.79 8.30
C SER A 128 -10.24 8.64 8.70
N SER A 129 -11.20 8.27 7.86
CA SER A 129 -12.17 7.20 8.14
C SER A 129 -12.92 6.75 6.90
N GLY A 130 -13.46 5.53 6.92
CA GLY A 130 -14.37 5.02 5.89
C GLY A 130 -13.65 4.63 4.59
N ASN A 131 -14.45 4.42 3.53
CA ASN A 131 -13.94 4.09 2.21
C ASN A 131 -13.21 5.29 1.61
N SER A 132 -12.07 5.04 0.97
CA SER A 132 -11.26 6.07 0.33
C SER A 132 -10.44 5.47 -0.82
N SER A 133 -9.71 6.32 -1.53
CA SER A 133 -8.89 5.91 -2.66
C SER A 133 -7.51 6.57 -2.66
N LEU A 134 -6.50 5.81 -3.03
CA LEU A 134 -5.18 6.31 -3.37
C LEU A 134 -5.09 6.46 -4.89
N LEU A 135 -4.72 7.66 -5.35
CA LEU A 135 -4.40 7.89 -6.76
C LEU A 135 -2.92 7.61 -6.99
N VAL A 136 -2.63 6.83 -8.02
CA VAL A 136 -1.27 6.44 -8.42
C VAL A 136 -1.11 6.79 -9.90
N ARG A 137 0.07 7.22 -10.32
CA ARG A 137 0.34 7.48 -11.73
C ARG A 137 1.77 7.12 -12.10
N VAL A 138 1.99 6.89 -13.39
CA VAL A 138 3.30 6.74 -14.00
C VAL A 138 3.41 7.71 -15.18
N ALA A 139 4.60 8.28 -15.41
CA ALA A 139 4.82 9.11 -16.59
C ALA A 139 4.81 8.23 -17.85
N VAL A 140 4.16 8.71 -18.90
CA VAL A 140 4.11 8.05 -20.20
C VAL A 140 5.14 8.71 -21.11
N PHE A 141 5.91 7.91 -21.83
CA PHE A 141 6.86 8.37 -22.82
C PHE A 141 6.15 8.44 -24.16
N GLN A 142 6.13 9.63 -24.77
CA GLN A 142 5.56 9.76 -26.11
C GLN A 142 6.61 9.37 -27.12
N ASP A 143 6.20 8.61 -28.13
CA ASP A 143 6.91 8.53 -29.38
C ASP A 143 5.98 8.76 -30.58
N THR A 144 6.53 8.64 -31.78
CA THR A 144 5.84 8.95 -33.04
C THR A 144 5.29 7.74 -33.77
N SER A 145 5.53 6.53 -33.25
CA SER A 145 5.11 5.28 -33.87
C SER A 145 3.73 4.88 -33.36
N TYR A 146 2.95 4.22 -34.21
CA TYR A 146 1.75 3.54 -33.73
C TYR A 146 2.09 2.09 -33.44
N GLU A 147 2.11 1.72 -32.16
CA GLU A 147 2.53 0.39 -31.72
C GLU A 147 1.35 -0.49 -31.25
N GLN A 148 0.12 -0.11 -31.64
CA GLN A 148 -1.14 -0.74 -31.26
C GLN A 148 -1.56 -0.42 -29.82
N VAL A 149 -2.52 -1.19 -29.29
CA VAL A 149 -3.04 -1.05 -27.92
C VAL A 149 -2.22 -1.93 -27.00
N GLU A 150 -1.70 -1.35 -25.93
CA GLU A 150 -0.82 -2.03 -24.99
C GLU A 150 -1.35 -1.99 -23.57
N THR A 151 -0.91 -2.94 -22.75
CA THR A 151 -1.38 -3.10 -21.37
C THR A 151 -0.24 -3.03 -20.37
N LEU A 152 -0.51 -2.43 -19.21
CA LEU A 152 0.40 -2.31 -18.05
C LEU A 152 -0.37 -2.70 -16.79
N GLN A 153 0.30 -3.22 -15.77
CA GLN A 153 -0.32 -3.66 -14.52
C GLN A 153 0.21 -2.88 -13.32
N LEU A 154 -0.69 -2.46 -12.44
CA LEU A 154 -0.35 -2.09 -11.07
C LEU A 154 -0.80 -3.23 -10.14
N THR A 155 0.13 -3.73 -9.34
CA THR A 155 -0.14 -4.65 -8.23
C THR A 155 -0.04 -3.87 -6.93
N THR A 156 -1.07 -4.00 -6.10
CA THR A 156 -1.12 -3.40 -4.77
C THR A 156 -1.29 -4.51 -3.72
N VAL A 157 -0.53 -4.43 -2.63
CA VAL A 157 -0.61 -5.37 -1.51
C VAL A 157 -0.91 -4.61 -0.22
N ALA A 158 -1.91 -5.06 0.55
CA ALA A 158 -2.15 -4.61 1.93
C ALA A 158 -1.68 -5.66 2.95
N GLY A 159 -0.96 -5.19 3.98
CA GLY A 159 -0.23 -6.05 4.90
C GLY A 159 0.85 -6.87 4.18
N THR A 160 1.70 -7.58 4.91
CA THR A 160 2.84 -8.25 4.26
C THR A 160 2.41 -9.32 3.25
N LEU A 161 1.20 -9.91 3.37
CA LEU A 161 0.71 -10.99 2.49
C LEU A 161 -0.84 -11.17 2.45
N ALA A 162 -1.67 -10.25 2.94
CA ALA A 162 -3.09 -10.58 3.21
C ALA A 162 -4.06 -10.26 2.06
N VAL A 163 -3.84 -9.19 1.30
CA VAL A 163 -4.71 -8.82 0.17
C VAL A 163 -3.86 -8.31 -0.98
N THR A 164 -3.92 -9.01 -2.12
CA THR A 164 -3.31 -8.57 -3.38
C THR A 164 -4.41 -8.17 -4.35
N ALA A 165 -4.30 -6.98 -4.94
CA ALA A 165 -5.18 -6.49 -5.98
C ALA A 165 -4.38 -6.06 -7.21
N ASN A 166 -4.89 -6.40 -8.39
CA ASN A 166 -4.25 -6.12 -9.66
C ASN A 166 -5.20 -5.28 -10.51
N GLY A 167 -4.68 -4.24 -11.16
CA GLY A 167 -5.42 -3.44 -12.12
C GLY A 167 -4.60 -3.21 -13.37
N SER A 168 -5.19 -3.52 -14.52
CA SER A 168 -4.58 -3.23 -15.81
C SER A 168 -4.98 -1.85 -16.30
N ALA A 169 -4.02 -1.11 -16.84
CA ALA A 169 -4.21 0.12 -17.58
C ALA A 169 -3.81 -0.09 -19.03
N VAL A 170 -4.30 0.79 -19.91
CA VAL A 170 -4.05 0.71 -21.35
C VAL A 170 -3.41 1.99 -21.84
N VAL A 171 -2.34 1.82 -22.60
CA VAL A 171 -1.69 2.89 -23.36
C VAL A 171 -1.82 2.56 -24.85
N THR A 172 -1.99 3.58 -25.69
CA THR A 172 -2.10 3.40 -27.14
C THR A 172 -1.12 4.31 -27.87
N GLY A 173 -0.44 3.75 -28.87
CA GLY A 173 0.46 4.47 -29.76
C GLY A 173 -0.15 5.76 -30.33
N THR A 174 0.64 6.81 -30.50
CA THR A 174 0.16 8.08 -31.13
C THR A 174 0.27 8.08 -32.66
N GLY A 175 -0.43 7.15 -33.30
CA GLY A 175 -0.74 7.24 -34.72
C GLY A 175 -1.91 8.18 -34.95
N SER A 176 -1.65 9.42 -35.35
CA SER A 176 -2.60 10.45 -35.83
C SER A 176 -4.11 10.23 -35.54
N ALA A 177 -4.65 11.08 -34.66
CA ALA A 177 -6.07 11.30 -34.35
C ALA A 177 -6.74 10.34 -33.34
N SER A 178 -6.41 10.50 -32.05
CA SER A 178 -7.47 10.45 -31.04
C SER A 178 -7.30 11.61 -30.06
N SER A 179 -8.33 12.45 -29.97
CA SER A 179 -8.39 13.59 -29.05
C SER A 179 -8.24 13.13 -27.60
N PRO A 180 -7.65 13.95 -26.70
CA PRO A 180 -7.58 13.63 -25.28
C PRO A 180 -8.99 13.42 -24.71
N LEU A 181 -9.12 12.42 -23.83
CA LEU A 181 -10.36 12.12 -23.12
C LEU A 181 -10.76 13.32 -22.25
N VAL A 182 -11.93 13.92 -22.51
CA VAL A 182 -12.58 14.85 -21.59
C VAL A 182 -13.33 14.02 -20.55
N ILE A 183 -12.94 14.14 -19.27
CA ILE A 183 -13.73 13.59 -18.17
C ILE A 183 -14.78 14.65 -17.82
N ASN A 184 -16.07 14.33 -18.01
CA ASN A 184 -17.19 15.06 -17.40
C ASN A 184 -17.44 14.54 -15.99
#